data_AF-A0A3D3IE03-F1
#
_entry.id   AF-A0A3D3IE03-F1
#
_cell.length_a   1.000
_cell.length_b   1.000
_cell.length_c   1.000
_cell.angle_alpha   90.00
_cell.angle_beta   90.00
_cell.angle_gamma   90.00
#
_symmetry.space_group_name_H-M   'P 1'
#
loop_
_entity.id
_entity.type
_entity.pdbx_description
1 polymer ?
#
loop_
_entity_poly.entity_id
_entity_poly.type
_entity_poly.pdbx_seq_one_letter_code
_entity_poly.pdbx_strand_id
1 'polypeptide(L)' 'MRKILVPCDFSDSAVQAFKFAVEIANQSKGEVMLLNVVELPVIHEN' A
#
# COMPACT_ATOMS: atom_id res chain seq x y z
N MET A 1 -14.51 -8.03 0.45
CA MET A 1 -13.16 -8.64 0.40
C MET A 1 -12.66 -8.75 1.83
N ARG A 2 -12.09 -9.88 2.28
CA ARG A 2 -11.68 -10.01 3.70
C ARG A 2 -10.38 -9.28 4.02
N LYS A 3 -9.42 -9.24 3.09
CA LYS A 3 -8.15 -8.52 3.20
C LYS A 3 -7.81 -7.88 1.86
N ILE A 4 -7.44 -6.60 1.88
CA ILE A 4 -7.04 -5.81 0.70
C ILE A 4 -5.59 -5.39 0.91
N LEU A 5 -4.68 -5.76 0.01
CA LEU A 5 -3.30 -5.29 0.02
C LEU A 5 -3.20 -4.00 -0.81
N VAL A 6 -2.64 -2.95 -0.23
CA VAL A 6 -2.41 -1.67 -0.90
C VAL A 6 -0.91 -1.35 -0.88
N PRO A 7 -0.24 -1.43 -2.03
CA PRO A 7 1.11 -0.91 -2.19
C PRO A 7 1.12 0.60 -1.96
N CYS A 8 2.13 1.12 -1.28
CA CYS A 8 2.28 2.54 -0.98
C CYS A 8 3.73 2.96 -1.19
N ASP A 9 3.93 3.96 -2.05
CA ASP A 9 5.18 4.69 -2.26
C ASP A 9 5.09 6.15 -1.76
N PHE A 10 4.01 6.47 -1.02
CA PHE A 10 3.66 7.80 -0.52
C PHE A 10 3.33 8.86 -1.59
N SER A 11 3.19 8.47 -2.86
CA SER A 11 2.65 9.36 -3.88
C SER A 11 1.19 9.73 -3.60
N ASP A 12 0.72 10.84 -4.16
CA ASP A 12 -0.69 11.23 -4.08
C ASP A 12 -1.62 10.11 -4.59
N SER A 13 -1.22 9.42 -5.65
CA SER A 13 -1.95 8.28 -6.21
C SER A 13 -2.07 7.13 -5.21
N ALA A 14 -0.98 6.79 -4.49
CA ALA A 14 -1.02 5.76 -3.45
C ALA A 14 -1.93 6.17 -2.28
N VAL A 15 -1.94 7.46 -1.91
CA VAL A 15 -2.86 7.98 -0.88
C VAL A 15 -4.32 7.85 -1.31
N GLN A 16 -4.64 8.12 -2.58
CA GLN A 16 -6.01 7.93 -3.09
C GLN A 16 -6.38 6.44 -3.15
N ALA A 17 -5.46 5.57 -3.56
CA ALA A 17 -5.67 4.11 -3.57
C ALA A 17 -5.96 3.56 -2.16
N PHE A 18 -5.25 4.06 -1.13
CA PHE A 18 -5.51 3.72 0.26
C PHE A 18 -6.93 4.16 0.69
N LYS A 19 -7.33 5.40 0.41
CA LYS A 19 -8.67 5.89 0.75
C LYS A 19 -9.76 5.03 0.12
N PHE A 20 -9.61 4.69 -1.15
CA PHE A 20 -10.54 3.83 -1.87
C PHE A 20 -10.59 2.41 -1.27
N ALA A 21 -9.44 1.84 -0.91
CA ALA A 21 -9.40 0.53 -0.25
C ALA A 21 -10.12 0.52 1.11
N VAL A 22 -10.01 1.61 1.89
CA VAL A 22 -10.75 1.78 3.15
C VAL A 22 -12.26 1.77 2.91
N GLU A 23 -12.74 2.47 1.89
CA GLU A 23 -14.16 2.46 1.52
C GLU A 23 -14.67 1.05 1.20
N ILE A 24 -13.91 0.27 0.43
CA ILE A 24 -14.24 -1.12 0.09
C ILE A 24 -14.20 -2.03 1.34
N ALA A 25 -13.17 -1.87 2.18
CA ALA A 25 -13.01 -2.67 3.38
C ALA A 25 -14.17 -2.45 4.37
N ASN A 26 -14.60 -1.19 4.55
CA ASN A 26 -15.73 -0.84 5.42
C ASN A 26 -17.04 -1.53 5.00
N GLN A 27 -17.30 -1.64 3.70
CA GLN A 27 -18.50 -2.32 3.19
C GLN A 27 -18.54 -3.82 3.50
N SER A 28 -17.37 -4.44 3.71
CA SER A 28 -17.25 -5.89 3.88
C SER A 28 -16.69 -6.31 5.24
N LYS A 29 -16.57 -5.38 6.19
CA LYS A 29 -15.86 -5.58 7.47
C LYS A 29 -14.48 -6.22 7.26
N GLY A 30 -13.82 -5.80 6.18
CA GLY A 30 -12.52 -6.28 5.77
C GLY A 30 -11.38 -5.48 6.40
N GLU A 31 -10.16 -5.94 6.15
CA GLU A 31 -8.92 -5.31 6.60
C GLU A 31 -8.16 -4.73 5.40
N VAL A 32 -7.50 -3.59 5.60
CA VAL A 32 -6.55 -3.01 4.63
C VAL A 32 -5.14 -3.22 5.16
N MET A 33 -4.31 -3.89 4.37
CA MET A 33 -2.88 -4.09 4.65
C MET A 33 -2.07 -3.15 3.76
N LEU A 34 -1.26 -2.28 4.38
CA LEU A 34 -0.36 -1.38 3.66
C LEU A 34 1.00 -2.05 3.45
N LEU A 35 1.57 -1.90 2.26
CA LEU A 35 2.92 -2.38 1.93
C LEU A 35 3.74 -1.26 1.29
N ASN A 36 4.83 -0.85 1.94
CA ASN A 36 5.87 -0.05 1.32
C ASN A 36 7.07 -0.94 1.04
N VAL A 37 7.60 -0.88 -0.19
CA VAL A 37 8.80 -1.60 -0.61
C VAL A 37 9.92 -0.58 -0.72
N VAL A 38 11.04 -0.85 -0.06
CA VAL A 38 12.24 -0.02 -0.10
C VAL A 38 13.27 -0.72 -0.96
N GLU A 39 13.77 -0.03 -1.99
CA GLU A 39 14.91 -0.51 -2.77
C GLU A 39 16.19 -0.28 -1.96
N LEU A 40 16.99 -1.33 -1.80
CA LEU A 40 18.26 -1.24 -1.11
C LEU A 40 19.33 -0.64 -2.03
N PRO A 41 20.22 0.23 -1.53
CA PRO A 41 21.28 0.78 -2.35
C PRO A 41 22.22 -0.32 -2.84
N VAL A 42 22.61 -0.26 -4.11
CA VAL A 42 23.65 -1.14 -4.65
C VAL A 42 25.02 -0.53 -4.35
N ILE A 43 25.73 -1.09 -3.39
CA ILE A 43 27.10 -0.68 -3.08
C ILE A 43 28.01 -1.23 -4.18
N HIS A 44 28.70 -0.36 -4.93
CA HIS A 44 29.77 -0.76 -5.84
C HIS A 44 31.09 -0.57 -5.10
N GLU A 45 31.88 -1.64 -4.97
CA GLU A 45 33.28 -1.53 -4.53
C GLU A 45 34.11 -1.05 -5.74
N ASN A 46 34.86 0.04 -5.55
CA ASN A 46 35.81 0.57 -6.53
C ASN A 46 37.09 -0.27 -6.55
#